data_AF-A0A661Y4C0-F1
#
_entry.id   AF-A0A661Y4C0-F1
#
_cell.length_a   1.000
_cell.length_b   1.000
_cell.length_c   1.000
_cell.angle_alpha   90.00
_cell.angle_beta   90.00
_cell.angle_gamma   90.00
#
_symmetry.space_group_name_H-M   'P 1'
#
loop_
_entity.id
_entity.type
_entity.pdbx_description
1 polymer ?
#
loop_
_entity_poly.entity_id
_entity_poly.type
_entity_poly.pdbx_seq_one_letter_code
_entity_poly.pdbx_strand_id
1 'polypeptide(L)' 'MNKLFSIGFWSAVARFILRNRVLIIIAVVAMTVFMAMQWKHMRFTYTEANLLPDAHEFNEEYVQFLDIFGDGGNL' A
#
# COMPACT_ATOMS: atom_id res chain seq x y z
N MET A 1 6.55 0.23 -32.70
CA MET A 1 7.14 0.01 -31.35
C MET A 1 6.60 -1.24 -30.64
N ASN A 2 6.29 -2.33 -31.37
CA ASN A 2 5.71 -3.56 -30.76
C ASN A 2 6.66 -4.77 -30.80
N LYS A 3 7.88 -4.63 -31.36
CA LYS A 3 8.87 -5.72 -31.46
C LYS A 3 9.68 -5.94 -30.17
N LEU A 4 9.70 -4.95 -29.27
CA LEU A 4 10.38 -5.04 -27.97
C LEU A 4 9.71 -6.06 -27.04
N PHE A 5 8.42 -6.37 -27.25
CA PHE A 5 7.66 -7.40 -26.53
C PHE A 5 7.39 -8.64 -27.41
N SER A 6 8.27 -8.94 -28.36
CA SER A 6 8.15 -10.17 -29.15
C SER A 6 8.51 -11.41 -28.32
N ILE A 7 8.23 -12.60 -28.88
CA ILE A 7 8.66 -13.90 -28.32
C ILE A 7 10.15 -13.93 -27.94
N GLY A 8 10.99 -13.20 -28.68
CA GLY A 8 12.43 -13.09 -28.40
C GLY A 8 12.75 -12.40 -27.07
N PHE A 9 11.97 -11.39 -26.69
CA PHE A 9 12.13 -10.71 -25.41
C PHE A 9 11.81 -11.65 -24.25
N TRP A 10 10.65 -12.32 -24.30
CA TRP A 10 10.25 -13.28 -23.27
C TRP A 10 11.20 -14.47 -23.17
N SER A 11 11.74 -14.94 -24.29
CA SER A 11 12.78 -15.98 -24.30
C SER A 11 14.07 -15.52 -23.60
N ALA A 12 14.49 -14.28 -23.83
CA ALA A 12 15.66 -13.71 -23.16
C ALA A 12 15.41 -13.55 -21.64
N VAL A 13 14.24 -13.04 -21.25
CA VAL A 13 13.85 -12.89 -19.84
C VAL A 13 13.78 -14.26 -19.15
N ALA A 14 13.12 -15.26 -19.75
CA ALA A 14 13.03 -16.60 -19.18
C ALA A 14 14.42 -17.23 -19.00
N ARG A 15 15.30 -17.08 -19.99
CA ARG A 15 16.68 -17.59 -19.92
C ARG A 15 17.49 -16.90 -18.83
N PHE A 16 17.30 -15.59 -18.66
CA PHE A 16 17.93 -14.83 -17.57
C PHE A 16 17.45 -15.31 -16.20
N ILE A 17 16.14 -15.51 -16.03
CA ILE A 17 15.54 -15.98 -14.79
C ILE A 17 16.01 -17.39 -14.45
N LEU A 18 15.97 -18.32 -15.42
CA LEU A 18 16.38 -19.72 -15.22
C LEU A 18 17.87 -19.85 -14.87
N ARG A 19 18.72 -19.01 -15.48
CA ARG A 19 20.17 -19.00 -15.21
C ARG A 19 20.49 -18.48 -13.81
N ASN A 20 19.77 -17.47 -13.35
CA ASN A 20 20.02 -16.81 -12.07
C ASN A 20 18.99 -17.16 -10.99
N ARG A 21 18.30 -18.31 -11.12
CA ARG A 21 17.13 -18.68 -10.32
C ARG A 21 17.36 -18.58 -8.81
N VAL A 22 18.53 -19.02 -8.33
CA VAL A 22 18.86 -19.00 -6.89
C VAL A 22 18.98 -17.55 -6.39
N LEU A 23 19.68 -16.70 -7.14
CA LEU A 23 19.82 -15.28 -6.80
C LEU A 23 18.47 -14.57 -6.80
N ILE A 24 17.61 -14.87 -7.77
CA ILE A 24 16.28 -14.26 -7.87
C ILE A 24 15.40 -14.71 -6.71
N ILE A 25 15.41 -16.00 -6.35
CA ILE A 25 14.66 -16.51 -5.19
C ILE A 25 15.14 -15.83 -3.91
N ILE A 26 16.46 -15.73 -3.70
CA ILE A 26 17.04 -15.04 -2.55
C ILE A 26 16.60 -13.57 -2.52
N ALA A 27 16.65 -12.87 -3.66
CA ALA A 27 16.26 -11.48 -3.75
C ALA A 27 14.77 -11.28 -3.44
N VAL A 28 13.90 -12.15 -3.96
CA VAL A 28 12.46 -12.12 -3.66
C VAL A 28 12.22 -12.36 -2.17
N VAL A 29 12.81 -13.40 -1.59
CA VAL A 29 12.66 -13.70 -0.15
C VAL A 29 13.19 -12.55 0.70
N ALA A 30 14.36 -12.02 0.39
CA ALA A 30 14.94 -10.88 1.10
C ALA A 30 14.04 -9.65 1.03
N MET A 31 13.45 -9.36 -0.12
CA MET A 31 12.50 -8.26 -0.31
C MET A 31 11.22 -8.51 0.50
N THR A 32 10.67 -9.73 0.49
CA THR A 32 9.49 -10.08 1.29
C THR A 32 9.75 -9.90 2.78
N VAL A 33 10.87 -10.39 3.30
CA VAL A 33 11.26 -10.21 4.71
C VAL A 33 11.47 -8.73 5.03
N PHE A 34 12.14 -8.00 4.14
CA PHE A 34 12.34 -6.57 4.29
C PHE A 34 11.02 -5.81 4.40
N MET A 35 10.04 -6.10 3.52
CA MET A 35 8.71 -5.50 3.57
C MET A 35 7.95 -5.89 4.84
N ALA A 36 8.04 -7.15 5.28
CA ALA A 36 7.41 -7.60 6.52
C ALA A 36 7.95 -6.84 7.75
N MET A 37 9.25 -6.50 7.77
CA MET A 37 9.84 -5.67 8.83
C MET A 37 9.35 -4.21 8.83
N GLN A 38 8.73 -3.72 7.74
CA GLN A 38 8.19 -2.37 7.67
C GLN A 38 6.83 -2.20 8.36
N TRP A 39 6.27 -3.25 8.99
CA TRP A 39 4.96 -3.18 9.67
C TRP A 39 4.91 -2.03 10.70
N LYS A 40 6.03 -1.66 11.32
CA LYS A 40 6.12 -0.49 12.22
C LYS A 40 5.66 0.84 11.61
N HIS A 41 5.62 0.95 10.28
CA HIS A 41 5.15 2.13 9.56
C HIS A 41 3.66 2.07 9.21
N MET A 42 3.01 0.92 9.41
CA MET A 42 1.56 0.79 9.25
C MET A 42 0.87 1.58 10.37
N ARG A 43 0.07 2.57 9.99
CA ARG A 43 -0.79 3.32 10.91
C ARG A 43 -2.17 2.69 10.90
N PHE A 44 -2.58 2.14 12.04
CA PHE A 44 -3.97 1.77 12.25
C PHE A 44 -4.68 3.00 12.80
N THR A 45 -5.69 3.47 12.08
CA THR A 45 -6.62 4.48 12.58
C THR A 45 -7.73 3.74 13.32
N TYR A 46 -7.91 4.07 14.59
CA TYR A 46 -8.97 3.52 15.45
C TYR A 46 -10.22 4.40 15.47
N THR A 47 -10.18 5.55 14.78
CA THR A 47 -11.35 6.39 14.55
C THR A 47 -12.08 5.89 13.31
N GLU A 48 -13.40 6.07 13.25
CA GLU A 48 -14.13 5.80 12.02
C GLU A 48 -13.50 6.62 10.89
N ALA A 49 -13.24 5.98 9.76
CA ALA A 49 -12.70 6.68 8.61
C ALA A 49 -13.77 7.66 8.13
N ASN A 50 -13.47 8.96 8.15
CA ASN A 50 -14.34 9.93 7.54
C ASN A 50 -14.47 9.63 6.05
N LEU A 51 -15.68 9.26 5.62
CA LEU A 51 -15.97 8.90 4.23
C LEU A 51 -16.13 10.13 3.33
N LEU A 52 -16.18 11.33 3.92
CA LEU A 52 -16.41 12.59 3.24
C LEU A 52 -15.09 13.37 3.07
N PRO A 53 -14.92 14.13 1.97
CA PRO A 53 -13.82 15.08 1.84
C PRO A 53 -13.81 16.11 2.97
N ASP A 54 -12.62 16.61 3.32
CA ASP A 54 -12.46 17.54 4.45
C ASP A 54 -13.35 18.79 4.33
N ALA A 55 -13.47 19.35 3.12
CA ALA A 55 -14.27 20.55 2.82
C ALA A 55 -15.74 20.25 2.44
N HIS A 56 -16.25 19.07 2.78
CA HIS A 56 -17.66 18.75 2.57
C HIS A 56 -18.49 19.40 3.69
N GLU A 57 -19.61 20.04 3.34
CA GLU A 57 -20.47 20.79 4.26
C GLU A 57 -20.82 19.99 5.53
N PHE A 58 -21.25 18.74 5.36
CA PHE A 58 -21.57 17.86 6.49
C PHE A 58 -20.36 17.48 7.36
N ASN A 59 -19.15 17.51 6.80
CA ASN A 59 -17.95 17.25 7.58
C ASN A 59 -17.59 18.47 8.43
N GLU A 60 -17.75 19.68 7.89
CA GLU A 60 -17.56 20.92 8.65
C GLU A 60 -18.57 21.03 9.81
N GLU A 61 -19.84 20.68 9.56
CA GLU A 61 -20.87 20.60 10.62
C GLU A 61 -20.54 19.54 11.68
N TYR A 62 -20.08 18.36 11.27
CA TYR A 62 -19.68 17.29 12.18
C TYR A 62 -18.48 17.70 13.05
N VAL A 63 -17.47 18.38 12.47
CA VAL A 63 -16.34 18.93 13.22
C VAL A 63 -16.80 19.99 14.23
N GLN A 64 -17.74 20.88 13.86
CA GLN A 64 -18.32 21.86 14.79
C GLN A 64 -19.12 21.18 15.92
N PHE A 65 -19.84 20.11 15.61
CA PHE A 65 -20.53 19.31 16.61
C PHE A 65 -19.55 18.68 17.61
N LEU A 66 -18.45 18.09 17.13
CA LEU A 66 -17.40 17.52 17.97
C LEU A 66 -16.69 18.57 18.83
N ASP A 67 -16.51 19.81 18.36
CA ASP A 67 -15.91 20.91 19.13
C ASP A 67 -16.78 21.31 20.33
N ILE A 68 -18.10 21.26 20.18
CA ILE A 68 -19.06 21.65 21.23
C ILE A 68 -19.30 20.50 22.22
N PHE A 69 -19.47 19.28 21.73
CA PHE A 69 -19.94 18.15 22.54
C PHE A 69 -18.84 17.12 22.88
N GLY A 70 -17.68 17.22 22.25
CA GLY A 70 -16.61 16.22 22.32
C GLY A 70 -16.90 15.00 21.44
N ASP A 71 -15.85 14.24 21.13
CA ASP A 71 -16.00 12.93 20.50
C ASP A 71 -16.69 12.00 21.51
N GLY A 72 -17.84 11.46 21.12
CA GLY A 72 -18.82 10.76 21.98
C GLY A 72 -18.35 9.41 22.52
N GLY A 73 -17.07 9.28 22.88
CA GLY A 73 -16.56 8.20 23.71
C GLY A 73 -17.04 8.39 25.14
N ASN A 74 -18.19 7.82 25.48
CA ASN A 74 -18.44 7.45 26.87
C ASN A 74 -17.30 6.50 27.28
N LEU A 75 -16.56 6.84 28.35
CA LEU A 75 -15.53 5.99 28.95
C LEU A 75 -16.05 4.58 29.23
#